data_AF-A0A285SVA1-F1
#
_entry.id   AF-A0A285SVA1-F1
#
_cell.length_a   1.000
_cell.length_b   1.000
_cell.length_c   1.000
_cell.angle_alpha   90.00
_cell.angle_beta   90.00
_cell.angle_gamma   90.00
#
_symmetry.space_group_name_H-M   'P 1'
#
loop_
_entity.id
_entity.type
_entity.pdbx_description
1 polymer ?
#
loop_
_entity_poly.entity_id
_entity_poly.type
_entity_poly.pdbx_seq_one_letter_code
_entity_poly.pdbx_strand_id
1 'polypeptide(L)'
;MRNKSPLSIELYNTLVQDGYGHQFATLITDNLNTDFTAGRMLGYLAHYDHLPEVEIADEMLAILSDRKQIMDKKAAESYNAAWNNYRQAGIFDNIEE
;
A
#
# COMPACT_ATOMS: atom_id res chain seq x y z
N MET A 1 -12.65 10.66 7.94
CA MET A 1 -11.50 9.72 7.97
C MET A 1 -11.89 8.48 7.21
N ARG A 2 -10.98 7.85 6.45
CA ARG A 2 -11.28 6.53 5.86
C ARG A 2 -11.37 5.52 7.00
N ASN A 3 -12.29 4.57 6.91
CA ASN A 3 -12.40 3.53 7.93
C ASN A 3 -11.14 2.66 7.91
N LYS A 4 -10.55 2.41 9.08
CA LYS A 4 -9.43 1.49 9.24
C LYS A 4 -9.92 0.06 9.01
N SER A 5 -9.12 -0.73 8.32
CA SER A 5 -9.38 -2.16 8.19
C SER A 5 -9.10 -2.91 9.51
N PRO A 6 -9.57 -4.16 9.67
CA PRO A 6 -9.29 -4.96 10.86
C PRO A 6 -7.80 -5.05 11.21
N LEU A 7 -6.92 -5.33 10.23
CA LEU A 7 -5.48 -5.40 10.49
C LEU A 7 -4.86 -4.03 10.79
N SER A 8 -5.44 -2.94 10.29
CA SER A 8 -5.00 -1.59 10.64
C SER A 8 -5.32 -1.24 12.08
N ILE A 9 -6.46 -1.72 12.60
CA ILE A 9 -6.81 -1.60 14.02
C ILE A 9 -5.89 -2.48 14.87
N GLU A 10 -5.58 -3.70 14.43
CA GLU A 10 -4.62 -4.58 15.09
C GLU A 10 -3.24 -3.92 15.18
N LEU A 11 -2.72 -3.40 14.08
CA LEU A 11 -1.45 -2.67 14.04
C LEU A 11 -1.42 -1.49 15.03
N TYR A 12 -2.52 -0.74 15.15
CA TYR A 12 -2.60 0.34 16.13
C TYR A 12 -2.44 -0.20 17.56
N ASN A 13 -3.17 -1.28 17.88
CA ASN A 13 -3.11 -1.90 19.21
C ASN A 13 -1.73 -2.48 19.50
N THR A 14 -1.09 -3.13 18.54
CA THR A 14 0.29 -3.65 18.65
C THR A 14 1.26 -2.53 18.99
N LEU A 15 1.25 -1.42 18.24
CA LEU A 15 2.15 -0.30 18.51
C LEU A 15 1.93 0.32 19.91
N VAL A 16 0.69 0.44 20.34
CA VAL A 16 0.39 0.95 21.69
C VAL A 16 0.85 -0.04 22.77
N GLN A 17 0.68 -1.35 22.55
CA GLN A 17 1.13 -2.41 23.47
C GLN A 17 2.66 -2.45 23.59
N ASP A 18 3.37 -2.18 22.50
CA ASP A 18 4.83 -2.12 22.43
C ASP A 18 5.41 -0.82 23.04
N GLY A 19 4.54 0.09 23.49
CA GLY A 19 4.91 1.30 24.22
C GLY A 19 5.08 2.55 23.35
N TYR A 20 4.75 2.50 22.06
CA TYR A 20 4.81 3.68 21.19
C TYR A 20 3.65 4.66 21.50
N GLY A 21 3.91 5.95 21.28
CA GLY A 21 2.91 6.99 21.54
C GLY A 21 1.65 6.84 20.69
N HIS A 22 0.48 7.11 21.28
CA HIS A 22 -0.81 7.06 20.56
C HIS A 22 -0.84 7.92 19.30
N GLN A 23 -0.17 9.09 19.30
CA GLN A 23 -0.08 9.94 18.11
C GLN A 23 0.71 9.28 16.99
N PHE A 24 1.83 8.63 17.34
CA PHE A 24 2.66 7.89 16.39
C PHE A 24 1.88 6.69 15.82
N ALA A 25 1.27 5.86 16.67
CA ALA A 25 0.44 4.74 16.23
C ALA A 25 -0.72 5.17 15.33
N THR A 26 -1.36 6.31 15.65
CA THR A 26 -2.41 6.90 14.80
C THR A 26 -1.87 7.29 13.43
N LEU A 27 -0.73 7.99 13.38
CA LEU A 27 -0.08 8.42 12.14
C LEU A 27 0.23 7.23 11.22
N ILE A 28 0.84 6.17 11.78
CA ILE A 28 1.18 4.95 11.02
C ILE A 28 -0.08 4.31 10.44
N THR A 29 -1.10 4.10 11.27
CA THR A 29 -2.32 3.39 10.85
C THR A 29 -3.27 4.21 10.00
N ASP A 30 -3.19 5.54 10.02
CA ASP A 30 -3.92 6.40 9.07
C ASP A 30 -3.36 6.25 7.64
N ASN A 31 -2.05 6.06 7.52
CA ASN A 31 -1.36 5.83 6.24
C ASN A 31 -1.45 4.37 5.78
N LEU A 32 -1.39 3.43 6.73
CA LEU A 32 -1.52 1.98 6.52
C LEU A 32 -2.93 1.50 6.90
N ASN A 33 -3.94 2.10 6.28
CA ASN A 33 -5.36 1.90 6.62
C ASN A 33 -6.04 0.69 5.97
N THR A 34 -5.34 -0.06 5.12
CA THR A 34 -5.85 -1.26 4.45
C THR A 34 -5.19 -2.52 5.00
N ASP A 35 -5.86 -3.68 4.88
CA ASP A 35 -5.31 -4.95 5.34
C ASP A 35 -4.01 -5.30 4.61
N PHE A 36 -3.90 -4.96 3.32
CA PHE A 36 -2.68 -5.17 2.54
C PHE A 36 -1.47 -4.43 3.13
N THR A 37 -1.63 -3.13 3.43
CA THR A 37 -0.53 -2.32 3.96
C THR A 37 -0.25 -2.58 5.44
N ALA A 38 -1.30 -2.76 6.25
CA ALA A 38 -1.16 -3.02 7.68
C ALA A 38 -0.55 -4.41 7.93
N GLY A 39 -0.97 -5.42 7.18
CA GLY A 39 -0.42 -6.78 7.28
C GLY A 39 1.07 -6.83 6.95
N ARG A 40 1.56 -6.00 6.00
CA ARG A 40 2.99 -5.89 5.73
C ARG A 40 3.77 -5.30 6.91
N MET A 41 3.24 -4.24 7.53
CA MET A 41 3.88 -3.66 8.71
C MET A 41 3.84 -4.61 9.90
N LEU A 42 2.72 -5.30 10.16
CA LEU A 42 2.63 -6.33 11.20
C LEU A 42 3.65 -7.46 10.97
N GLY A 43 3.79 -7.93 9.73
CA GLY A 43 4.80 -8.93 9.36
C GLY A 43 6.23 -8.43 9.57
N TYR A 44 6.51 -7.17 9.24
CA TYR A 44 7.80 -6.56 9.49
C TYR A 44 8.11 -6.46 11.00
N LEU A 45 7.18 -5.94 11.79
CA LEU A 45 7.31 -5.79 13.24
C LEU A 45 7.49 -7.14 13.96
N ALA A 46 6.86 -8.22 13.46
CA ALA A 46 6.97 -9.56 14.03
C ALA A 46 8.41 -10.12 14.07
N HIS A 47 9.36 -9.50 13.38
CA HIS A 47 10.78 -9.90 13.37
C HIS A 47 11.64 -9.16 14.40
N TYR A 48 11.09 -8.22 15.16
CA TYR A 48 11.83 -7.36 16.07
C TYR A 48 11.14 -7.25 17.42
N ASP A 49 11.94 -7.21 18.49
CA ASP A 49 11.41 -7.03 19.86
C ASP A 49 11.02 -5.56 20.13
N HIS A 50 11.83 -4.61 19.64
CA HIS A 50 11.55 -3.17 19.71
C HIS A 50 12.36 -2.43 18.64
N LEU A 51 11.75 -1.46 17.98
CA LEU A 51 12.36 -0.65 16.94
C LEU A 51 12.29 0.83 17.29
N PRO A 52 13.28 1.64 16.91
CA PRO A 52 13.13 3.09 16.93
C PRO A 52 11.95 3.51 16.04
N GLU A 53 11.20 4.54 16.44
CA GLU A 53 10.10 5.10 15.64
C GLU A 53 10.52 5.47 14.21
N VAL A 54 11.79 5.86 14.02
CA VAL A 54 12.37 6.20 12.72
C VAL A 54 12.37 5.00 11.77
N GLU A 55 12.72 3.80 12.24
CA GLU A 55 12.74 2.58 11.42
C GLU A 55 11.32 2.17 11.01
N ILE A 56 10.36 2.29 11.93
CA ILE A 56 8.94 2.03 11.65
C ILE A 56 8.39 3.02 10.62
N ALA A 57 8.78 4.29 10.74
CA ALA A 57 8.40 5.33 9.77
C ALA A 57 9.02 5.08 8.39
N ASP A 58 10.28 4.64 8.32
CA ASP A 58 10.95 4.31 7.07
C ASP A 58 10.27 3.12 6.38
N GLU A 59 10.00 2.04 7.12
CA GLU A 59 9.27 0.88 6.58
C GLU A 59 7.86 1.27 6.12
N MET A 60 7.16 2.17 6.83
CA MET A 60 5.88 2.72 6.37
C MET A 60 6.03 3.39 5.00
N LEU A 61 7.06 4.22 4.80
CA LEU A 61 7.32 4.88 3.52
C LEU A 61 7.66 3.87 2.42
N ALA A 62 8.44 2.82 2.73
CA ALA A 62 8.75 1.73 1.81
C ALA A 62 7.47 1.00 1.35
N ILE A 63 6.60 0.61 2.29
CA ILE A 63 5.30 -0.04 1.99
C ILE A 63 4.41 0.86 1.12
N LEU A 64 4.38 2.17 1.39
CA LEU A 64 3.60 3.13 0.60
C LEU A 64 4.15 3.29 -0.82
N SER A 65 5.47 3.26 -0.98
CA SER A 65 6.16 3.29 -2.27
C SER A 65 5.83 2.03 -3.10
N ASP A 66 5.96 0.85 -2.50
CA ASP A 66 5.58 -0.43 -3.12
C ASP A 66 4.12 -0.43 -3.59
N ARG A 67 3.21 0.05 -2.73
CA ARG A 67 1.79 0.17 -3.09
C ARG A 67 1.60 1.05 -4.32
N LYS A 68 2.32 2.18 -4.40
CA LYS A 68 2.25 3.08 -5.56
C LYS A 68 2.75 2.38 -6.82
N GLN A 69 3.88 1.67 -6.76
CA GLN A 69 4.40 0.94 -7.92
C GLN A 69 3.41 -0.13 -8.42
N ILE A 70 2.75 -0.85 -7.50
CA ILE A 70 1.72 -1.84 -7.86
C ILE A 70 0.53 -1.17 -8.57
N MET A 71 0.09 0.00 -8.10
CA MET A 71 -1.00 0.76 -8.75
C MET A 71 -0.61 1.24 -10.15
N ASP A 72 0.59 1.82 -10.28
CA ASP A 72 1.11 2.31 -11.56
C ASP A 72 1.23 1.16 -12.57
N LYS A 73 1.72 -0.01 -12.13
CA LYS A 73 1.77 -1.24 -12.93
C LYS A 73 0.37 -1.67 -13.40
N LYS A 74 -0.62 -1.72 -12.51
CA LYS A 74 -2.00 -2.11 -12.87
C LYS A 74 -2.63 -1.14 -13.87
N ALA A 75 -2.36 0.16 -13.73
CA ALA A 75 -2.83 1.16 -14.68
C ALA A 75 -2.22 0.93 -16.08
N ALA A 76 -0.90 0.72 -16.14
CA ALA A 76 -0.21 0.38 -17.39
C ALA A 76 -0.76 -0.92 -18.04
N GLU A 77 -0.99 -1.96 -17.26
CA GLU A 77 -1.60 -3.21 -17.73
C GLU A 77 -3.01 -2.97 -18.30
N SER A 78 -3.83 -2.13 -17.66
CA SER A 78 -5.15 -1.77 -18.16
C SER A 78 -5.09 -0.99 -19.48
N TYR A 79 -4.14 -0.07 -19.64
CA TYR A 79 -3.97 0.66 -20.89
C TYR A 79 -3.51 -0.26 -22.02
N ASN A 80 -2.57 -1.18 -21.73
CA ASN A 80 -2.12 -2.17 -22.70
C ASN A 80 -3.24 -3.12 -23.13
N ALA A 81 -4.09 -3.55 -22.20
CA ALA A 81 -5.26 -4.38 -22.52
C ALA A 81 -6.25 -3.64 -23.43
N ALA A 82 -6.56 -2.38 -23.13
CA ALA A 82 -7.42 -1.55 -23.96
C ALA A 82 -6.85 -1.35 -25.37
N TRP A 83 -5.55 -1.06 -25.48
CA TRP A 83 -4.85 -0.94 -26.76
C TRP A 83 -4.91 -2.22 -27.60
N ASN A 84 -4.66 -3.38 -26.98
CA ASN A 84 -4.76 -4.68 -27.65
C ASN A 84 -6.19 -4.94 -28.16
N ASN A 85 -7.20 -4.59 -27.38
CA ASN A 85 -8.60 -4.71 -27.81
C ASN A 85 -8.89 -3.81 -29.03
N TYR A 86 -8.41 -2.56 -29.04
CA TYR A 86 -8.61 -1.66 -30.18
C TYR A 86 -7.92 -2.16 -31.46
N ARG A 87 -6.70 -2.67 -31.32
CA ARG A 87 -5.97 -3.31 -32.42
C ARG A 87 -6.72 -4.52 -32.96
N GLN A 88 -7.21 -5.40 -32.08
CA GLN A 88 -7.96 -6.59 -32.49
C GLN A 88 -9.30 -6.25 -33.15
N ALA A 89 -9.94 -5.16 -32.73
CA ALA A 89 -11.17 -4.64 -33.32
C ALA A 89 -10.95 -3.97 -34.70
N GLY A 90 -9.71 -3.88 -35.20
CA GLY A 90 -9.39 -3.28 -36.50
C GLY A 90 -9.68 -1.77 -36.58
N ILE A 91 -9.75 -1.09 -35.43
CA ILE A 91 -10.12 0.34 -35.37
C ILE A 91 -9.13 1.23 -36.13
N PHE A 92 -7.88 0.77 -36.26
CA PHE A 92 -6.82 1.51 -36.92
C PHE A 92 -6.54 1.03 -38.35
N ASP A 93 -7.28 0.03 -38.86
CA ASP A 93 -6.99 -0.59 -40.15
C ASP A 93 -7.25 0.34 -41.35
N ASN A 94 -8.06 1.40 -41.16
CA ASN A 94 -8.42 2.36 -42.20
C ASN A 94 -7.74 3.73 -42.04
N ILE A 95 -6.71 3.84 -41.19
CA ILE A 95 -5.91 5.07 -41.09
C ILE A 95 -4.75 4.92 -42.08
N GLU A 96 -4.93 5.42 -43.31
CA GLU A 96 -3.84 5.55 -44.29
C GLU A 96 -2.83 6.63 -43.84
N GLU A 97 -1.55 6.42 -44.17
CA GLU A 97 -0.40 7.29 -43.87
C GLU A 97 -0.44 8.65 -44.58
#